data_AF-A0A5J4S0L3-F1
#
_entry.id   AF-A0A5J4S0L3-F1
#
_cell.length_a   1.000
_cell.length_b   1.000
_cell.length_c   1.000
_cell.angle_alpha   90.00
_cell.angle_beta   90.00
_cell.angle_gamma   90.00
#
_symmetry.space_group_name_H-M   'P 1'
#
loop_
_entity.id
_entity.type
_entity.pdbx_description
1 polymer ?
#
loop_
_entity_poly.entity_id
_entity_poly.type
_entity_poly.pdbx_seq_one_letter_code
_entity_poly.pdbx_strand_id
1 'polypeptide(L)'
;MGTPLKNWNINIYRGILTGYNEAFIIDGKKKDELIEKDPKSADIIRPLLRGRDIKRYGYEFADLYLITTFPSLKIDIEQYPAVKQYLMSFGYDRLKQTGEKGARKKTNNQWFETQDTIGYWEDFYKQKIVWKAVGRNLAFSLLEEGSFLTAPASFITSIDNLYILGILCSSYAKYFIYNNSDTTGAGDIMLNIQSLEKLPLPKLLPEVHNVFCEKVEQVLKRKGNKETTLSIEEEIDKIVYNIFNFCKEEIEFIESQ
;
A
#
# COMPACT_ATOMS: atom_id res chain seq x y z
N MET A 1 13.86 7.43 23.78
CA MET A 1 13.54 8.36 22.67
C MET A 1 13.69 7.61 21.35
N GLY A 2 12.68 7.67 20.47
CA GLY A 2 12.72 7.02 19.16
C GLY A 2 13.37 7.87 18.07
N THR A 3 13.82 7.23 16.99
CA THR A 3 14.28 7.89 15.76
C THR A 3 13.07 8.10 14.83
N PRO A 4 12.79 9.32 14.34
CA PRO A 4 11.68 9.56 13.41
C PRO A 4 11.72 8.65 12.19
N LEU A 5 10.56 8.14 11.77
CA LEU A 5 10.43 7.18 10.67
C LEU A 5 11.16 7.61 9.38
N LYS A 6 11.13 8.90 9.03
CA LYS A 6 11.86 9.45 7.87
C LYS A 6 13.39 9.28 7.92
N ASN A 7 13.95 9.08 9.11
CA ASN A 7 15.39 8.89 9.30
C ASN A 7 15.78 7.39 9.29
N TRP A 8 14.82 6.49 9.09
CA TRP A 8 15.08 5.08 8.83
C TRP A 8 15.40 4.85 7.35
N ASN A 9 16.05 3.73 7.04
CA ASN A 9 16.28 3.31 5.66
C ASN A 9 14.97 2.81 5.04
N ILE A 10 14.13 3.76 4.63
CA ILE A 10 12.81 3.53 4.06
C ILE A 10 12.59 4.40 2.84
N ASN A 11 11.65 3.99 1.99
CA ASN A 11 11.05 4.87 0.98
C ASN A 11 9.53 4.82 1.12
N ILE A 12 8.89 5.98 0.94
CA ILE A 12 7.43 6.11 1.00
C ILE A 12 6.92 6.59 -0.35
N TYR A 13 5.95 5.86 -0.90
CA TYR A 13 5.34 6.21 -2.17
C TYR A 13 3.82 6.12 -2.10
N ARG A 14 3.16 6.89 -2.96
CA ARG A 14 1.74 6.73 -3.24
C ARG A 14 1.54 5.54 -4.19
N GLY A 15 0.37 4.92 -4.15
CA GLY A 15 -0.06 3.95 -5.14
C GLY A 15 -0.27 4.56 -6.53
N ILE A 16 -0.58 3.69 -7.49
CA ILE A 16 -0.72 4.01 -8.91
C ILE A 16 -1.97 4.85 -9.17
N LEU A 17 -1.80 5.90 -9.98
CA LEU A 17 -2.88 6.66 -10.58
C LEU A 17 -2.99 6.31 -12.08
N THR A 18 -4.03 5.57 -12.45
CA THR A 18 -4.21 5.08 -13.83
C THR A 18 -4.65 6.18 -14.79
N GLY A 19 -5.41 7.17 -14.28
CA GLY A 19 -6.09 8.19 -15.08
C GLY A 19 -7.40 7.72 -15.73
N TYR A 20 -7.69 6.40 -15.73
CA TYR A 20 -8.95 5.83 -16.23
C TYR A 20 -9.09 4.37 -15.78
N ASN A 21 -9.65 4.16 -14.58
CA ASN A 21 -9.63 2.85 -13.93
C ASN A 21 -10.33 1.76 -14.75
N GLU A 22 -11.41 2.07 -15.47
CA GLU A 22 -12.16 1.09 -16.25
C GLU A 22 -11.33 0.39 -17.33
N ALA A 23 -10.31 1.06 -17.87
CA ALA A 23 -9.43 0.46 -18.88
C ALA A 23 -8.24 -0.28 -18.26
N PHE A 24 -7.64 0.26 -17.18
CA PHE A 24 -6.37 -0.27 -16.66
C PHE A 24 -6.54 -1.29 -15.53
N ILE A 25 -7.69 -1.30 -14.86
CA ILE A 25 -8.00 -2.24 -13.79
C ILE A 25 -8.97 -3.28 -14.32
N ILE A 26 -8.56 -4.53 -14.31
CA ILE A 26 -9.31 -5.66 -14.84
C ILE A 26 -9.56 -6.70 -13.76
N ASP A 27 -10.61 -7.51 -13.92
CA ASP A 27 -10.86 -8.67 -13.06
C ASP A 27 -10.05 -9.89 -13.51
N GLY A 28 -10.02 -10.95 -12.70
CA GLY A 28 -9.31 -12.19 -13.02
C GLY A 28 -9.77 -12.83 -14.32
N LYS A 29 -11.09 -12.79 -14.60
CA LYS A 29 -11.65 -13.30 -15.85
C LYS A 29 -11.07 -12.60 -17.08
N LYS A 30 -11.02 -11.27 -17.07
CA LYS A 30 -10.46 -10.49 -18.17
C LYS A 30 -8.95 -10.68 -18.28
N LYS A 31 -8.24 -10.77 -17.16
CA LYS A 31 -6.81 -11.14 -17.15
C LYS A 31 -6.59 -12.47 -17.87
N ASP A 32 -7.34 -13.51 -17.51
CA ASP A 32 -7.20 -14.84 -18.11
C ASP A 32 -7.52 -14.80 -19.62
N GLU A 33 -8.57 -14.08 -20.04
CA GLU A 33 -8.91 -13.89 -21.46
C GLU A 33 -7.78 -13.22 -22.26
N LEU A 34 -7.13 -12.20 -21.69
CA LEU A 34 -6.02 -11.50 -22.36
C LEU A 34 -4.80 -12.38 -22.50
N ILE A 35 -4.46 -13.14 -21.45
CA ILE A 35 -3.31 -14.06 -21.45
C ILE A 35 -3.57 -15.25 -22.38
N GLU A 36 -4.79 -15.77 -22.46
CA GLU A 36 -5.12 -16.86 -23.37
C GLU A 36 -4.96 -16.45 -24.86
N LYS A 37 -5.37 -15.23 -25.20
CA LYS A 37 -5.21 -14.69 -26.56
C LYS A 37 -3.78 -14.32 -26.90
N ASP A 38 -3.02 -13.86 -25.92
CA ASP A 38 -1.64 -13.41 -26.07
C ASP A 38 -0.89 -13.68 -24.75
N PRO A 39 -0.17 -14.82 -24.64
CA PRO A 39 0.52 -15.21 -23.42
C PRO A 39 1.51 -14.17 -22.90
N LYS A 40 2.06 -13.32 -23.79
CA LYS A 40 2.98 -12.25 -23.41
C LYS A 40 2.30 -11.17 -22.55
N SER A 41 0.97 -11.04 -22.61
CA SER A 41 0.20 -10.14 -21.73
C SER A 41 0.48 -10.37 -20.25
N ALA A 42 0.87 -11.59 -19.85
CA ALA A 42 1.27 -11.91 -18.49
C ALA A 42 2.46 -11.06 -18.01
N ASP A 43 3.32 -10.57 -18.90
CA ASP A 43 4.48 -9.75 -18.55
C ASP A 43 4.08 -8.36 -18.03
N ILE A 44 2.89 -7.86 -18.39
CA ILE A 44 2.42 -6.50 -18.06
C ILE A 44 1.10 -6.49 -17.30
N ILE A 45 0.66 -7.63 -16.75
CA ILE A 45 -0.52 -7.70 -15.89
C ILE A 45 -0.09 -8.16 -14.50
N ARG A 46 -0.45 -7.38 -13.47
CA ARG A 46 -0.01 -7.62 -12.09
C ARG A 46 -1.18 -7.56 -11.10
N PRO A 47 -1.17 -8.34 -10.00
CA PRO A 47 -2.19 -8.23 -8.96
C PRO A 47 -2.30 -6.80 -8.44
N LEU A 48 -3.52 -6.36 -8.15
CA LEU A 48 -3.81 -5.01 -7.71
C LEU A 48 -4.65 -5.01 -6.43
N LEU A 49 -4.15 -4.33 -5.41
CA LEU A 49 -4.89 -4.05 -4.18
C LEU A 49 -5.46 -2.63 -4.23
N ARG A 50 -6.68 -2.45 -3.71
CA ARG A 50 -7.25 -1.11 -3.49
C ARG A 50 -7.14 -0.74 -2.02
N GLY A 51 -7.08 0.55 -1.72
CA GLY A 51 -6.99 1.03 -0.33
C GLY A 51 -8.10 0.53 0.59
N ARG A 52 -9.33 0.33 0.07
CA ARG A 52 -10.47 -0.16 0.86
C ARG A 52 -10.36 -1.63 1.27
N ASP A 53 -9.51 -2.38 0.57
CA ASP A 53 -9.33 -3.81 0.76
C ASP A 53 -8.21 -4.10 1.81
N ILE A 54 -7.50 -3.07 2.28
CA ILE A 54 -6.47 -3.16 3.32
C ILE A 54 -7.11 -3.29 4.71
N LYS A 55 -6.64 -4.24 5.51
CA LYS A 55 -7.03 -4.47 6.92
C LYS A 55 -5.79 -4.40 7.83
N ARG A 56 -6.00 -4.36 9.15
CA ARG A 56 -4.91 -4.44 10.14
C ARG A 56 -4.25 -5.81 10.02
N TYR A 57 -2.95 -5.86 9.77
CA TYR A 57 -2.14 -7.08 9.54
C TYR A 57 -2.64 -7.99 8.41
N GLY A 58 -3.40 -7.49 7.43
CA GLY A 58 -3.92 -8.34 6.35
C GLY A 58 -4.66 -7.55 5.27
N TYR A 59 -5.10 -8.23 4.22
CA TYR A 59 -5.89 -7.60 3.16
C TYR A 59 -6.84 -8.62 2.52
N GLU A 60 -7.86 -8.11 1.84
CA GLU A 60 -8.82 -8.91 1.08
C GLU A 60 -8.53 -8.77 -0.42
N PHE A 61 -7.94 -9.80 -1.04
CA PHE A 61 -7.70 -9.75 -2.48
C PHE A 61 -9.02 -9.82 -3.26
N ALA A 62 -9.31 -8.78 -4.04
CA ALA A 62 -10.58 -8.63 -4.74
C ALA A 62 -10.60 -9.20 -6.17
N ASP A 63 -9.66 -10.08 -6.50
CA ASP A 63 -9.45 -10.62 -7.85
C ASP A 63 -9.28 -9.51 -8.92
N LEU A 64 -8.50 -8.49 -8.56
CA LEU A 64 -8.21 -7.36 -9.43
C LEU A 64 -6.75 -7.35 -9.87
N TYR A 65 -6.56 -6.89 -11.09
CA TYR A 65 -5.28 -6.82 -11.75
C TYR A 65 -5.12 -5.48 -12.46
N LEU A 66 -3.87 -5.03 -12.56
CA LEU A 66 -3.47 -3.80 -13.22
C LEU A 66 -2.73 -4.15 -14.51
N ILE A 67 -3.10 -3.49 -15.60
CA ILE A 67 -2.29 -3.42 -16.82
C ILE A 67 -1.19 -2.38 -16.58
N THR A 68 0.05 -2.82 -16.38
CA THR A 68 1.19 -2.01 -15.97
C THR A 68 1.89 -1.35 -17.16
N THR A 69 1.16 -0.57 -17.96
CA THR A 69 1.72 0.23 -19.05
C THR A 69 2.23 1.58 -18.53
N PHE A 70 3.21 1.56 -17.64
CA PHE A 70 3.77 2.80 -17.09
C PHE A 70 4.71 3.47 -18.11
N PRO A 71 4.68 4.81 -18.25
CA PRO A 71 5.62 5.52 -19.12
C PRO A 71 7.10 5.24 -18.80
N SER A 72 7.44 4.95 -17.54
CA SER A 72 8.80 4.56 -17.13
C SER A 72 9.29 3.24 -17.74
N LEU A 73 8.37 2.33 -18.08
CA LEU A 73 8.70 1.01 -18.66
C LEU A 73 8.97 1.08 -20.16
N LYS A 74 8.61 2.19 -20.84
CA LYS A 74 8.81 2.38 -22.28
C LYS A 74 8.34 1.18 -23.12
N ILE A 75 7.17 0.67 -22.78
CA ILE A 75 6.58 -0.51 -23.43
C ILE A 75 6.28 -0.19 -24.89
N ASP A 76 6.71 -1.09 -25.78
CA ASP A 76 6.20 -1.17 -27.14
C ASP A 76 4.88 -1.96 -27.14
N ILE A 77 3.76 -1.25 -27.24
CA ILE A 77 2.41 -1.82 -27.17
C ILE A 77 2.11 -2.78 -28.35
N GLU A 78 2.84 -2.68 -29.46
CA GLU A 78 2.69 -3.61 -30.59
C GLU A 78 3.10 -5.04 -30.24
N GLN A 79 3.93 -5.20 -29.20
CA GLN A 79 4.32 -6.52 -28.70
C GLN A 79 3.23 -7.21 -27.87
N TYR A 80 2.14 -6.50 -27.55
CA TYR A 80 1.04 -6.99 -26.71
C TYR A 80 -0.30 -6.80 -27.44
N PRO A 81 -0.53 -7.44 -28.59
CA PRO A 81 -1.70 -7.21 -29.44
C PRO A 81 -3.05 -7.38 -28.71
N ALA A 82 -3.18 -8.33 -27.78
CA ALA A 82 -4.45 -8.51 -27.06
C ALA A 82 -4.73 -7.33 -26.12
N VAL A 83 -3.73 -6.88 -25.36
CA VAL A 83 -3.83 -5.70 -24.48
C VAL A 83 -4.07 -4.44 -25.31
N LYS A 84 -3.37 -4.27 -26.43
CA LYS A 84 -3.57 -3.16 -27.36
C LYS A 84 -5.02 -3.09 -27.83
N GLN A 85 -5.57 -4.19 -28.34
CA GLN A 85 -6.96 -4.27 -28.82
C GLN A 85 -7.96 -4.00 -27.70
N TYR A 86 -7.72 -4.56 -26.51
CA TYR A 86 -8.55 -4.31 -25.34
C TYR A 86 -8.58 -2.83 -24.97
N LEU A 87 -7.43 -2.17 -24.85
CA LEU A 87 -7.38 -0.74 -24.57
C LEU A 87 -8.04 0.09 -25.68
N MET A 88 -7.80 -0.25 -26.96
CA MET A 88 -8.47 0.42 -28.09
C MET A 88 -10.00 0.32 -28.04
N SER A 89 -10.56 -0.73 -27.44
CA SER A 89 -12.03 -0.89 -27.31
C SER A 89 -12.71 0.19 -26.47
N PHE A 90 -11.97 0.91 -25.62
CA PHE A 90 -12.45 2.07 -24.88
C PHE A 90 -12.46 3.37 -25.70
N GLY A 91 -11.88 3.33 -26.91
CA GLY A 91 -11.76 4.45 -27.84
C GLY A 91 -10.42 5.19 -27.70
N TYR A 92 -9.73 5.37 -28.83
CA TYR A 92 -8.46 6.10 -28.88
C TYR A 92 -8.59 7.53 -28.33
N ASP A 93 -9.64 8.26 -28.75
CA ASP A 93 -9.88 9.63 -28.29
C ASP A 93 -10.21 9.72 -26.80
N ARG A 94 -10.73 8.65 -26.19
CA ARG A 94 -10.97 8.59 -24.74
C ARG A 94 -9.67 8.42 -23.98
N LEU A 95 -8.77 7.57 -24.48
CA LEU A 95 -7.54 7.19 -23.80
C LEU A 95 -6.36 8.11 -24.08
N LYS A 96 -6.35 8.85 -25.20
CA LYS A 96 -5.30 9.85 -25.45
C LYS A 96 -5.25 10.88 -24.33
N GLN A 97 -4.04 11.35 -24.03
CA GLN A 97 -3.77 12.24 -22.90
C GLN A 97 -3.61 13.70 -23.39
N THR A 98 -4.60 14.22 -24.13
CA THR A 98 -4.54 15.58 -24.72
C THR A 98 -5.12 16.67 -23.83
N GLY A 99 -5.94 16.31 -22.83
CA GLY A 99 -6.71 17.24 -22.01
C GLY A 99 -7.92 17.86 -22.71
N GLU A 100 -8.24 17.42 -23.93
CA GLU A 100 -9.45 17.83 -24.64
C GLU A 100 -10.71 17.25 -23.96
N LYS A 101 -11.88 17.82 -24.26
CA LYS A 101 -13.15 17.31 -23.74
C LYS A 101 -13.35 15.85 -24.17
N GLY A 102 -13.43 14.94 -23.20
CA GLY A 102 -13.60 13.51 -23.44
C GLY A 102 -12.30 12.70 -23.46
N ALA A 103 -11.14 13.35 -23.50
CA ALA A 103 -9.82 12.73 -23.36
C ALA A 103 -9.37 12.67 -21.89
N ARG A 104 -8.29 11.93 -21.62
CA ARG A 104 -7.62 11.97 -20.31
C ARG A 104 -6.83 13.27 -20.13
N LYS A 105 -6.41 13.52 -18.89
CA LYS A 105 -5.58 14.67 -18.50
C LYS A 105 -4.42 14.86 -19.48
N LYS A 106 -4.09 16.12 -19.82
CA LYS A 106 -2.97 16.42 -20.71
C LYS A 106 -1.64 15.96 -20.11
N THR A 107 -0.93 15.09 -20.83
CA THR A 107 0.44 14.65 -20.53
C THR A 107 1.22 14.47 -21.84
N ASN A 108 2.50 14.10 -21.77
CA ASN A 108 3.30 13.71 -22.94
C ASN A 108 3.40 12.19 -23.11
N ASN A 109 2.56 11.44 -22.38
CA ASN A 109 2.56 9.98 -22.37
C ASN A 109 1.77 9.43 -23.55
N GLN A 110 2.03 8.16 -23.88
CA GLN A 110 1.28 7.46 -24.90
C GLN A 110 -0.18 7.22 -24.46
N TRP A 111 -1.07 7.08 -25.44
CA TRP A 111 -2.50 6.89 -25.18
C TRP A 111 -2.80 5.61 -24.38
N PHE A 112 -1.95 4.59 -24.47
CA PHE A 112 -2.09 3.32 -23.76
C PHE A 112 -1.41 3.32 -22.39
N GLU A 113 -0.72 4.39 -22.00
CA GLU A 113 0.01 4.44 -20.74
C GLU A 113 -0.86 4.92 -19.58
N THR A 114 -0.49 4.59 -18.34
CA THR A 114 -1.09 5.23 -17.16
C THR A 114 -0.81 6.74 -17.12
N GLN A 115 -1.53 7.46 -16.26
CA GLN A 115 -1.38 8.92 -16.19
C GLN A 115 -0.02 9.36 -15.67
N ASP A 116 0.46 8.73 -14.59
CA ASP A 116 1.73 9.09 -13.96
C ASP A 116 2.86 8.22 -14.51
N THR A 117 4.09 8.75 -14.54
CA THR A 117 5.27 8.05 -15.07
C THR A 117 5.70 6.85 -14.24
N ILE A 118 5.48 6.88 -12.91
CA ILE A 118 5.85 5.84 -11.94
C ILE A 118 7.34 5.45 -12.05
N GLY A 119 8.25 6.33 -11.61
CA GLY A 119 9.69 6.05 -11.59
C GLY A 119 10.14 5.04 -10.52
N TYR A 120 9.32 4.82 -9.50
CA TYR A 120 9.56 3.89 -8.38
C TYR A 120 8.95 2.51 -8.62
N TRP A 121 8.65 2.15 -9.88
CA TRP A 121 7.90 0.92 -10.17
C TRP A 121 8.62 -0.35 -9.69
N GLU A 122 9.96 -0.34 -9.63
CA GLU A 122 10.76 -1.45 -9.10
C GLU A 122 10.50 -1.73 -7.61
N ASP A 123 10.11 -0.71 -6.83
CA ASP A 123 9.78 -0.89 -5.42
C ASP A 123 8.49 -1.69 -5.20
N PHE A 124 7.63 -1.85 -6.22
CA PHE A 124 6.53 -2.81 -6.15
C PHE A 124 7.00 -4.26 -6.17
N TYR A 125 8.24 -4.54 -6.59
CA TYR A 125 8.86 -5.87 -6.50
C TYR A 125 9.60 -6.10 -5.17
N LYS A 126 9.47 -5.19 -4.21
CA LYS A 126 9.85 -5.40 -2.82
C LYS A 126 8.62 -5.68 -1.96
N GLN A 127 8.81 -6.48 -0.92
CA GLN A 127 7.80 -6.58 0.13
C GLN A 127 7.61 -5.20 0.76
N LYS A 128 6.36 -4.82 1.01
CA LYS A 128 6.02 -3.44 1.37
C LYS A 128 4.86 -3.38 2.35
N ILE A 129 4.90 -2.39 3.23
CA ILE A 129 3.79 -2.08 4.13
C ILE A 129 2.84 -1.14 3.41
N VAL A 130 1.54 -1.43 3.40
CA VAL A 130 0.52 -0.65 2.70
C VAL A 130 -0.53 -0.10 3.66
N TRP A 131 -1.07 1.08 3.34
CA TRP A 131 -2.21 1.68 4.07
C TRP A 131 -3.04 2.58 3.18
N LYS A 132 -4.30 2.82 3.57
CA LYS A 132 -5.15 3.84 2.95
C LYS A 132 -4.87 5.22 3.56
N ALA A 133 -4.81 6.26 2.73
CA ALA A 133 -4.56 7.62 3.22
C ALA A 133 -5.72 8.22 4.03
N VAL A 134 -6.95 7.72 3.88
CA VAL A 134 -8.14 8.26 4.57
C VAL A 134 -9.00 7.15 5.15
N GLY A 135 -9.44 7.33 6.40
CA GLY A 135 -10.54 6.56 6.97
C GLY A 135 -10.57 6.58 8.51
N ARG A 136 -11.66 6.05 9.07
CA ARG A 136 -11.89 6.02 10.53
C ARG A 136 -10.93 5.16 11.32
N ASN A 137 -10.54 4.02 10.74
CA ASN A 137 -9.65 3.05 11.36
C ASN A 137 -8.35 3.00 10.56
N LEU A 138 -7.23 3.08 11.27
CA LEU A 138 -5.91 2.81 10.72
C LEU A 138 -5.79 1.33 10.39
N ALA A 139 -5.30 1.04 9.19
CA ALA A 139 -5.09 -0.30 8.71
C ALA A 139 -3.78 -0.31 7.94
N PHE A 140 -2.82 -1.07 8.47
CA PHE A 140 -1.53 -1.34 7.86
C PHE A 140 -1.41 -2.84 7.64
N SER A 141 -0.83 -3.23 6.51
CA SER A 141 -0.62 -4.64 6.16
C SER A 141 0.66 -4.80 5.36
N LEU A 142 1.20 -6.02 5.34
CA LEU A 142 2.24 -6.40 4.38
C LEU A 142 1.59 -6.82 3.07
N LEU A 143 2.10 -6.27 1.97
CA LEU A 143 1.74 -6.65 0.62
C LEU A 143 2.94 -7.30 -0.06
N GLU A 144 2.64 -8.42 -0.72
CA GLU A 144 3.65 -9.24 -1.39
C GLU A 144 4.36 -8.51 -2.54
N GLU A 145 5.53 -9.03 -2.87
CA GLU A 145 6.33 -8.62 -4.02
C GLU A 145 5.52 -8.79 -5.32
N GLY A 146 5.68 -7.84 -6.25
CA GLY A 146 4.99 -7.85 -7.55
C GLY A 146 3.52 -7.45 -7.50
N SER A 147 2.93 -7.27 -6.31
CA SER A 147 1.57 -6.75 -6.16
C SER A 147 1.54 -5.22 -6.10
N PHE A 148 0.59 -4.62 -6.83
CA PHE A 148 0.43 -3.18 -6.96
C PHE A 148 -0.69 -2.64 -6.06
N LEU A 149 -0.70 -1.32 -5.86
CA LEU A 149 -1.67 -0.64 -5.02
C LEU A 149 -2.23 0.59 -5.74
N THR A 150 -3.53 0.84 -5.67
CA THR A 150 -4.12 2.07 -6.24
C THR A 150 -3.99 3.27 -5.31
N ALA A 151 -3.70 4.44 -5.85
CA ALA A 151 -3.92 5.72 -5.16
C ALA A 151 -5.39 5.86 -4.70
N PRO A 152 -5.68 6.57 -3.57
CA PRO A 152 -4.77 7.35 -2.73
C PRO A 152 -4.08 6.53 -1.63
N ALA A 153 -4.13 5.20 -1.65
CA ALA A 153 -3.35 4.41 -0.71
C ALA A 153 -1.84 4.58 -0.98
N SER A 154 -1.02 4.32 0.04
CA SER A 154 0.43 4.51 0.02
C SER A 154 1.13 3.27 0.54
N PHE A 155 2.44 3.19 0.31
CA PHE A 155 3.27 2.11 0.79
C PHE A 155 4.66 2.56 1.25
N ILE A 156 5.24 1.77 2.15
CA ILE A 156 6.62 1.88 2.63
C ILE A 156 7.38 0.64 2.18
N THR A 157 8.58 0.81 1.64
CA THR A 157 9.57 -0.28 1.54
C THR A 157 10.66 -0.09 2.57
N SER A 158 11.02 -1.16 3.27
CA SER A 158 12.15 -1.20 4.20
C SER A 158 12.81 -2.56 4.22
N ILE A 159 14.04 -2.62 4.75
CA ILE A 159 14.68 -3.88 5.13
C ILE A 159 14.08 -4.48 6.41
N ASP A 160 13.29 -3.69 7.17
CA ASP A 160 12.79 -4.05 8.49
C ASP A 160 11.25 -3.93 8.57
N ASN A 161 10.58 -4.49 7.57
CA ASN A 161 9.13 -4.34 7.37
C ASN A 161 8.31 -4.88 8.56
N LEU A 162 8.71 -5.99 9.18
CA LEU A 162 7.97 -6.60 10.28
C LEU A 162 7.98 -5.72 11.53
N TYR A 163 9.14 -5.18 11.89
CA TYR A 163 9.27 -4.26 13.00
C TYR A 163 8.42 -3.00 12.78
N ILE A 164 8.57 -2.38 11.61
CA ILE A 164 7.82 -1.16 11.27
C ILE A 164 6.31 -1.45 11.26
N LEU A 165 5.88 -2.58 10.69
CA LEU A 165 4.46 -2.96 10.68
C LEU A 165 3.91 -3.12 12.10
N GLY A 166 4.62 -3.85 12.97
CA GLY A 166 4.19 -4.08 14.35
C GLY A 166 4.03 -2.77 15.12
N ILE A 167 4.99 -1.83 14.96
CA ILE A 167 4.86 -0.49 15.55
C ILE A 167 3.67 0.25 14.94
N LEU A 168 3.53 0.30 13.62
CA LEU A 168 2.41 1.01 12.95
C LEU A 168 1.04 0.49 13.37
N CYS A 169 0.96 -0.81 13.66
CA CYS A 169 -0.25 -1.44 14.17
C CYS A 169 -0.40 -1.37 15.69
N SER A 170 0.54 -0.78 16.45
CA SER A 170 0.44 -0.63 17.91
C SER A 170 -0.51 0.48 18.35
N SER A 171 -0.98 0.39 19.59
CA SER A 171 -1.78 1.44 20.25
C SER A 171 -1.00 2.75 20.39
N TYR A 172 0.32 2.68 20.58
CA TYR A 172 1.22 3.85 20.54
C TYR A 172 1.18 4.59 19.19
N ALA A 173 1.32 3.87 18.07
CA ALA A 173 1.29 4.51 16.76
C ALA A 173 -0.10 5.04 16.43
N LYS A 174 -1.17 4.34 16.84
CA LYS A 174 -2.54 4.85 16.75
C LYS A 174 -2.66 6.19 17.48
N TYR A 175 -2.30 6.24 18.76
CA TYR A 175 -2.27 7.47 19.55
C TYR A 175 -1.51 8.59 18.86
N PHE A 176 -0.28 8.31 18.41
CA PHE A 176 0.57 9.31 17.77
C PHE A 176 -0.07 9.84 16.49
N ILE A 177 -0.59 8.95 15.63
CA ILE A 177 -1.18 9.32 14.34
C ILE A 177 -2.44 10.18 14.53
N TYR A 178 -3.33 9.80 15.46
CA TYR A 178 -4.57 10.55 15.69
C TYR A 178 -4.29 11.96 16.20
N ASN A 179 -3.27 12.14 17.03
CA ASN A 179 -2.90 13.45 17.57
C ASN A 179 -2.07 14.33 16.62
N ASN A 180 -1.59 13.77 15.50
CA ASN A 180 -0.72 14.48 14.55
C ASN A 180 -1.27 14.53 13.13
N SER A 181 -2.46 13.98 12.87
CA SER A 181 -3.07 13.93 11.54
C SER A 181 -4.31 14.81 11.48
N ASP A 182 -4.57 15.37 10.30
CA ASP A 182 -5.78 16.12 10.03
C ASP A 182 -7.00 15.18 9.95
N THR A 183 -8.19 15.73 10.19
CA THR A 183 -9.45 15.05 9.97
C THR A 183 -10.18 15.64 8.77
N THR A 184 -10.85 14.80 8.00
CA THR A 184 -11.84 15.25 7.00
C THR A 184 -13.02 15.93 7.70
N GLY A 185 -13.86 16.65 6.93
CA GLY A 185 -15.11 17.21 7.46
C GLY A 185 -16.10 16.17 8.01
N ALA A 186 -15.92 14.88 7.69
CA ALA A 186 -16.71 13.77 8.23
C ALA A 186 -16.10 13.10 9.47
N GLY A 187 -14.96 13.60 9.96
CA GLY A 187 -14.24 13.07 11.13
C GLY A 187 -13.26 11.93 10.81
N ASP A 188 -13.14 11.49 9.55
CA ASP A 188 -12.16 10.46 9.19
C ASP A 188 -10.73 11.01 9.27
N ILE A 189 -9.79 10.22 9.78
CA ILE A 189 -8.36 10.56 9.79
C ILE A 189 -7.83 10.62 8.35
N MET A 190 -7.11 11.70 8.04
CA MET A 190 -6.28 11.84 6.85
C MET A 190 -4.83 11.57 7.23
N LEU A 191 -4.40 10.32 7.06
CA LEU A 191 -3.02 9.93 7.30
C LEU A 191 -2.12 10.51 6.21
N ASN A 192 -1.67 11.74 6.43
CA ASN A 192 -0.71 12.39 5.55
C ASN A 192 0.71 11.82 5.82
N ILE A 193 1.50 11.69 4.75
CA ILE A 193 2.84 11.10 4.83
C ILE A 193 3.76 11.93 5.75
N GLN A 194 3.61 13.26 5.77
CA GLN A 194 4.45 14.16 6.56
C GLN A 194 4.29 13.96 8.07
N SER A 195 3.10 13.56 8.53
CA SER A 195 2.82 13.21 9.92
C SER A 195 3.34 11.82 10.25
N LEU A 196 3.14 10.85 9.35
CA LEU A 196 3.65 9.49 9.52
C LEU A 196 5.18 9.44 9.60
N GLU A 197 5.86 10.24 8.78
CA GLU A 197 7.32 10.39 8.75
C GLU A 197 7.93 10.86 10.08
N LYS A 198 7.13 11.53 10.92
CA LYS A 198 7.55 12.02 12.24
C LYS A 198 7.41 10.97 13.33
N LEU A 199 6.70 9.87 13.09
CA LEU A 199 6.49 8.81 14.08
C LEU A 199 7.85 8.31 14.61
N PRO A 200 8.12 8.46 15.91
CA PRO A 200 9.37 7.98 16.49
C PRO A 200 9.35 6.45 16.61
N LEU A 201 10.32 5.78 15.97
CA LEU A 201 10.54 4.34 16.13
C LEU A 201 11.78 4.12 17.01
N PRO A 202 11.67 3.37 18.13
CA PRO A 202 12.82 3.07 18.95
C PRO A 202 13.82 2.16 18.22
N LYS A 203 15.10 2.23 18.56
CA LYS A 203 16.07 1.23 18.11
C LYS A 203 16.17 0.14 19.16
N LEU A 204 15.93 -1.10 18.76
CA LEU A 204 15.91 -2.24 19.66
C LEU A 204 17.25 -2.94 19.68
N LEU A 205 17.54 -3.60 20.81
CA LEU A 205 18.57 -4.63 20.85
C LEU A 205 18.15 -5.81 19.96
N PRO A 206 19.08 -6.50 19.27
CA PRO A 206 18.75 -7.58 18.34
C PRO A 206 17.82 -8.66 18.92
N GLU A 207 18.02 -9.04 20.18
CA GLU A 207 17.20 -10.06 20.85
C GLU A 207 15.73 -9.62 20.99
N VAL A 208 15.50 -8.38 21.42
CA VAL A 208 14.15 -7.81 21.57
C VAL A 208 13.51 -7.59 20.19
N HIS A 209 14.31 -7.16 19.22
CA HIS A 209 13.87 -6.98 17.84
C HIS A 209 13.36 -8.30 17.24
N ASN A 210 14.12 -9.39 17.38
CA ASN A 210 13.75 -10.70 16.87
C ASN A 210 12.44 -11.20 17.52
N VAL A 211 12.33 -11.13 18.86
CA VAL A 211 11.10 -11.53 19.57
C VAL A 211 9.90 -10.70 19.13
N PHE A 212 10.09 -9.40 18.89
CA PHE A 212 9.03 -8.53 18.39
C PHE A 212 8.57 -8.94 16.99
N CYS A 213 9.52 -9.14 16.07
CA CYS A 213 9.24 -9.56 14.69
C CYS A 213 8.57 -10.94 14.65
N GLU A 214 9.01 -11.91 15.46
CA GLU A 214 8.38 -13.23 15.56
C GLU A 214 6.90 -13.14 15.97
N LYS A 215 6.55 -12.23 16.89
CA LYS A 215 5.14 -12.00 17.24
C LYS A 215 4.34 -11.40 16.09
N VAL A 216 4.91 -10.45 15.36
CA VAL A 216 4.27 -9.87 14.17
C VAL A 216 4.04 -10.95 13.10
N GLU A 217 5.02 -11.81 12.84
CA GLU A 217 4.87 -12.97 11.94
C GLU A 217 3.76 -13.92 12.39
N GLN A 218 3.66 -14.21 13.70
CA GLN A 218 2.59 -15.02 14.25
C GLN A 218 1.21 -14.38 14.00
N VAL A 219 1.08 -13.06 14.16
CA VAL A 219 -0.16 -12.32 13.85
C VAL A 219 -0.51 -12.48 12.37
N LEU A 220 0.45 -12.25 11.47
CA LEU A 220 0.25 -12.37 10.02
C LEU A 220 -0.21 -13.77 9.64
N LYS A 221 0.46 -14.81 10.14
CA LYS A 221 0.14 -16.21 9.89
C LYS A 221 -1.28 -16.56 10.37
N ARG A 222 -1.62 -16.20 11.61
CA ARG A 222 -2.94 -16.47 12.18
C ARG A 222 -4.05 -15.72 11.45
N LYS A 223 -3.86 -14.45 11.10
CA LYS A 223 -4.85 -13.71 10.29
C LYS A 223 -5.03 -14.31 8.90
N GLY A 224 -3.97 -14.83 8.27
CA GLY A 224 -4.04 -15.58 7.02
C GLY A 224 -4.96 -16.81 7.12
N ASN A 225 -4.94 -17.48 8.27
CA ASN A 225 -5.84 -18.59 8.59
C ASN A 225 -7.22 -18.18 9.13
N LYS A 226 -7.52 -16.87 9.17
CA LYS A 226 -8.75 -16.29 9.76
C LYS A 226 -8.91 -16.60 11.26
N GLU A 227 -7.80 -16.75 11.98
CA GLU A 227 -7.75 -16.97 13.42
C GLU A 227 -7.66 -15.65 14.20
N THR A 228 -8.07 -15.67 15.47
CA THR A 228 -7.97 -14.51 16.38
C THR A 228 -6.52 -14.24 16.79
N THR A 229 -6.14 -12.96 16.78
CA THR A 229 -4.79 -12.50 17.11
C THR A 229 -4.71 -11.49 18.25
N LEU A 230 -5.85 -11.17 18.89
CA LEU A 230 -5.95 -10.14 19.93
C LEU A 230 -4.90 -10.29 21.03
N SER A 231 -4.72 -11.50 21.58
CA SER A 231 -3.75 -11.74 22.65
C SER A 231 -2.30 -11.45 22.22
N ILE A 232 -1.94 -11.76 20.96
CA ILE A 232 -0.59 -11.51 20.44
C ILE A 232 -0.42 -10.02 20.14
N GLU A 233 -1.45 -9.36 19.63
CA GLU A 233 -1.47 -7.90 19.42
C GLU A 233 -1.29 -7.16 20.76
N GLU A 234 -1.93 -7.61 21.85
CA GLU A 234 -1.72 -7.08 23.21
C GLU A 234 -0.30 -7.31 23.74
N GLU A 235 0.31 -8.46 23.42
CA GLU A 235 1.71 -8.72 23.78
C GLU A 235 2.68 -7.82 23.02
N ILE A 236 2.40 -7.53 21.74
CA ILE A 236 3.15 -6.56 20.94
C ILE A 236 3.06 -5.18 21.60
N ASP A 237 1.86 -4.72 21.97
CA ASP A 237 1.67 -3.43 22.64
C ASP A 237 2.44 -3.36 23.97
N LYS A 238 2.41 -4.41 24.80
CA LYS A 238 3.21 -4.48 26.03
C LYS A 238 4.71 -4.32 25.77
N ILE A 239 5.24 -4.93 24.70
CA ILE A 239 6.64 -4.75 24.31
C ILE A 239 6.89 -3.29 23.93
N VAL A 240 6.02 -2.68 23.13
CA VAL A 240 6.14 -1.25 22.76
C VAL A 240 6.15 -0.37 24.00
N TYR A 241 5.24 -0.57 24.94
CA TYR A 241 5.19 0.22 26.17
C TYR A 241 6.46 0.10 27.00
N ASN A 242 6.99 -1.12 27.15
CA ASN A 242 8.24 -1.36 27.85
C ASN A 242 9.43 -0.68 27.17
N ILE A 243 9.47 -0.64 25.83
CA ILE A 243 10.55 0.02 25.07
C ILE A 243 10.54 1.54 25.30
N PHE A 244 9.35 2.15 25.37
CA PHE A 244 9.21 3.57 25.66
C PHE A 244 9.26 3.90 27.15
N ASN A 245 9.23 2.87 28.02
CA ASN A 245 9.16 3.00 29.47
C ASN A 245 7.93 3.82 29.92
N PHE A 246 6.77 3.56 29.31
CA PHE A 246 5.52 4.20 29.70
C PHE A 246 5.06 3.71 31.08
N CYS A 247 4.58 4.63 31.91
CA CYS A 247 3.95 4.29 33.18
C CYS A 247 2.50 3.80 32.95
N LYS A 248 1.88 3.29 34.01
CA LYS A 248 0.53 2.73 33.94
C LYS A 248 -0.49 3.78 33.48
N GLU A 249 -0.39 4.99 34.01
CA GLU A 249 -1.27 6.11 33.67
C GLU A 249 -1.13 6.53 32.20
N GLU A 250 0.09 6.50 31.65
CA GLU A 250 0.36 6.78 30.23
C GLU A 250 -0.22 5.68 29.33
N ILE A 251 -0.09 4.41 29.72
CA ILE A 251 -0.66 3.27 28.98
C ILE A 251 -2.19 3.38 28.94
N GLU A 252 -2.83 3.59 30.10
CA GLU A 252 -4.28 3.76 30.20
C GLU A 252 -4.77 4.93 29.33
N PHE A 253 -4.03 6.04 29.31
CA PHE A 253 -4.35 7.19 28.46
C PHE A 253 -4.19 6.90 26.96
N ILE A 254 -3.15 6.17 26.55
CA ILE A 254 -2.91 5.77 25.16
C ILE A 254 -4.03 4.85 24.68
N GLU A 255 -4.43 3.87 25.50
CA GLU A 255 -5.44 2.88 25.15
C GLU A 255 -6.86 3.46 25.12
N SER A 256 -7.10 4.56 25.83
CA SER A 256 -8.40 5.25 25.83
C SER A 256 -8.66 6.14 24.60
N GLN A 257 -7.68 6.34 23.71
CA GLN A 257 -7.82 7.17 22.50
C GLN A 257 -8.44 6.41 21.31
#